data_AF-A0A414LKL5-F1
#
_entry.id   AF-A0A414LKL5-F1
#
_cell.length_a   1.000
_cell.length_b   1.000
_cell.length_c   1.000
_cell.angle_alpha   90.00
_cell.angle_beta   90.00
_cell.angle_gamma   90.00
#
_symmetry.space_group_name_H-M   'P 1'
#
loop_
_entity.id
_entity.type
_entity.pdbx_description
1 polymer ?
#
loop_
_entity_poly.entity_id
_entity_poly.type
_entity_poly.pdbx_seq_one_letter_code
_entity_poly.pdbx_strand_id
1 'polypeptide(L)'
;MFITFVINTEYMDNESRMKWYLKNLLFCKEYGGVCITHQNLIDNFGEYQKRVGERFLSEFEIRYFNEQEFSSIKQYAIEDSVFSQIEKQCGSRSAEISHLLGEDDFLLHKSLDRIFHEMRDDFPNENIEMAFHCLNAYKSITDACERYNVPLISYTFSCMRKVHGYRQTLYIAAIDKPIYCTDDGKIRYDKFCQENNNFPILNNKEIIALLGKSRTLPLTLLMDKEPSHEIAICGEAFAYIPSVYYTYHYDDDDVYYYIGKIYKQSQTKTRQHPYLLGHMQIPKDHFMQDDPASFILSCKRTTSVASQIMLKTMLWGRTPVMPKDTLPLAFQCATKYDEIKVTDLKFLNYYLFCYMVPSSLMFDADYWRWRMTKPSEAEIYIRHLKEILKNVECYENIFNKKDDIFWDILATRKSDNSIVENMKSFVPSETIDWNAATSKVVLKYIDKPDETIWVANNFKNGEIKSRFIISDNLTLKSILFFAIDDRATYIKVERTLVNDTPVVVSTKCEYTDKHCPSVVIDVSEITGTISTLTVFWNYDDSYSGSYK
;
A
#
# COMPACT_ATOMS: atom_id res chain seq x y z
N MET A 1 -31.08 5.36 -3.93
CA MET A 1 -29.96 6.30 -4.15
C MET A 1 -28.87 6.13 -3.11
N PHE A 2 -27.64 6.53 -3.45
CA PHE A 2 -26.50 6.51 -2.52
C PHE A 2 -26.14 7.91 -2.01
N ILE A 3 -25.54 7.96 -0.83
CA ILE A 3 -24.86 9.16 -0.29
C ILE A 3 -23.36 8.91 -0.27
N THR A 4 -22.57 9.91 -0.63
CA THR A 4 -21.12 9.89 -0.39
C THR A 4 -20.72 11.11 0.43
N PHE A 5 -19.91 10.90 1.47
CA PHE A 5 -19.34 11.94 2.32
C PHE A 5 -17.85 12.08 2.03
N VAL A 6 -17.43 13.32 1.75
CA VAL A 6 -16.01 13.67 1.58
C VAL A 6 -15.71 14.90 2.44
N ILE A 7 -15.38 14.66 3.71
CA ILE A 7 -15.07 15.71 4.69
C ILE A 7 -13.69 15.52 5.30
N ASN A 8 -13.17 16.56 5.97
CA ASN A 8 -11.79 16.57 6.45
C ASN A 8 -11.63 15.82 7.78
N THR A 9 -11.41 14.50 7.74
CA THR A 9 -11.28 13.60 8.91
C THR A 9 -9.85 13.33 9.38
N GLU A 10 -8.86 13.91 8.70
CA GLU A 10 -7.44 13.86 9.06
C GLU A 10 -6.81 15.24 8.76
N TYR A 11 -5.48 15.33 8.66
CA TYR A 11 -4.79 16.57 8.24
C TYR A 11 -4.76 16.72 6.70
N MET A 12 -5.92 16.55 6.05
CA MET A 12 -6.01 16.66 4.60
C MET A 12 -6.20 18.11 4.16
N ASP A 13 -5.41 18.54 3.18
CA ASP A 13 -5.61 19.78 2.46
C ASP A 13 -6.73 19.65 1.39
N ASN A 14 -7.08 20.76 0.74
CA ASN A 14 -8.07 20.77 -0.35
C ASN A 14 -7.67 19.87 -1.53
N GLU A 15 -6.39 19.78 -1.86
CA GLU A 15 -5.91 19.00 -3.02
C GLU A 15 -6.00 17.49 -2.77
N SER A 16 -5.64 17.05 -1.57
CA SER A 16 -5.77 15.66 -1.13
C SER A 16 -7.24 15.27 -1.04
N ARG A 17 -8.10 16.16 -0.53
CA ARG A 17 -9.56 15.96 -0.53
C ARG A 17 -10.15 15.88 -1.94
N MET A 18 -9.67 16.72 -2.86
CA MET A 18 -10.17 16.75 -4.23
C MET A 18 -10.03 15.40 -4.93
N LYS A 19 -8.98 14.62 -4.65
CA LYS A 19 -8.81 13.26 -5.21
C LYS A 19 -9.93 12.32 -4.79
N TRP A 20 -10.26 12.31 -3.49
CA TRP A 20 -11.39 11.55 -2.98
C TRP A 20 -12.72 12.09 -3.48
N TYR A 21 -12.84 13.40 -3.61
CA TYR A 21 -14.04 14.04 -4.12
C TYR A 21 -14.36 13.61 -5.55
N LEU A 22 -13.38 13.65 -6.44
CA LEU A 22 -13.51 13.18 -7.82
C LEU A 22 -13.90 11.70 -7.90
N LYS A 23 -13.36 10.84 -7.01
CA LYS A 23 -13.73 9.42 -6.93
C LYS A 23 -15.19 9.23 -6.57
N ASN A 24 -15.68 9.96 -5.57
CA ASN A 24 -17.06 9.85 -5.10
C ASN A 24 -18.05 10.50 -6.07
N LEU A 25 -17.68 11.61 -6.73
CA LEU A 25 -18.47 12.17 -7.83
C LEU A 25 -18.62 11.19 -8.99
N LEU A 26 -17.55 10.44 -9.33
CA LEU A 26 -17.61 9.41 -10.37
C LEU A 26 -18.58 8.30 -9.99
N PHE A 27 -18.53 7.83 -8.75
CA PHE A 27 -19.47 6.85 -8.23
C PHE A 27 -20.93 7.35 -8.27
N CYS A 28 -21.20 8.57 -7.79
CA CYS A 28 -22.54 9.17 -7.84
C CYS A 28 -23.04 9.34 -9.28
N LYS A 29 -22.15 9.70 -10.22
CA LYS A 29 -22.49 9.82 -11.64
C LYS A 29 -22.87 8.48 -12.25
N GLU A 30 -22.16 7.41 -11.93
CA GLU A 30 -22.37 6.09 -12.53
C GLU A 30 -23.60 5.38 -11.97
N TYR A 31 -23.87 5.51 -10.67
CA TYR A 31 -24.89 4.70 -9.99
C TYR A 31 -26.07 5.49 -9.44
N GLY A 32 -26.06 6.82 -9.60
CA GLY A 32 -27.05 7.72 -9.03
C GLY A 32 -26.84 7.92 -7.53
N GLY A 33 -26.81 9.17 -7.11
CA GLY A 33 -26.61 9.51 -5.70
C GLY A 33 -26.25 10.97 -5.51
N VAL A 34 -25.94 11.31 -4.26
CA VAL A 34 -25.58 12.66 -3.86
C VAL A 34 -24.21 12.68 -3.19
N CYS A 35 -23.48 13.77 -3.35
CA CYS A 35 -22.23 13.98 -2.62
C CYS A 35 -22.38 15.09 -1.59
N ILE A 36 -21.95 14.83 -0.35
CA ILE A 36 -21.92 15.77 0.76
C ILE A 36 -20.45 16.11 1.05
N THR A 37 -20.10 17.39 0.98
CA THR A 37 -18.72 17.86 1.15
C THR A 37 -18.68 19.30 1.70
N HIS A 38 -17.50 19.88 1.78
CA HIS A 38 -17.27 21.27 2.15
C HIS A 38 -17.74 22.23 1.06
N GLN A 39 -18.41 23.33 1.45
CA GLN A 39 -18.85 24.39 0.54
C GLN A 39 -17.69 24.92 -0.33
N ASN A 40 -16.54 25.18 0.29
CA ASN A 40 -15.35 25.67 -0.41
C ASN A 40 -14.84 24.72 -1.52
N LEU A 41 -15.03 23.40 -1.36
CA LEU A 41 -14.61 22.42 -2.36
C LEU A 41 -15.52 22.45 -3.60
N ILE A 42 -16.81 22.72 -3.40
CA ILE A 42 -17.81 22.88 -4.47
C ILE A 42 -17.56 24.19 -5.21
N ASP A 43 -17.48 25.30 -4.49
CA ASP A 43 -17.35 26.65 -5.07
C ASP A 43 -16.09 26.82 -5.90
N ASN A 44 -15.00 26.15 -5.50
CA ASN A 44 -13.69 26.23 -6.15
C ASN A 44 -13.33 24.94 -6.91
N PHE A 45 -14.32 24.14 -7.29
CA PHE A 45 -14.11 22.84 -7.94
C PHE A 45 -13.17 22.93 -9.16
N GLY A 46 -13.43 23.86 -10.08
CA GLY A 46 -12.66 24.02 -11.31
C GLY A 46 -11.19 24.41 -11.09
N GLU A 47 -10.88 25.09 -9.98
CA GLU A 47 -9.51 25.43 -9.59
C GLU A 47 -8.80 24.21 -9.00
N TYR A 48 -9.41 23.58 -8.00
CA TYR A 48 -8.78 22.47 -7.27
C TYR A 48 -8.62 21.22 -8.14
N GLN A 49 -9.57 20.92 -9.02
CA GLN A 49 -9.44 19.79 -9.95
C GLN A 49 -8.18 19.94 -10.83
N LYS A 50 -7.86 21.15 -11.31
CA LYS A 50 -6.68 21.40 -12.16
C LYS A 50 -5.35 21.20 -11.42
N ARG A 51 -5.36 21.26 -10.08
CA ARG A 51 -4.17 21.00 -9.25
C ARG A 51 -3.91 19.52 -9.01
N VAL A 52 -4.90 18.66 -9.26
CA VAL A 52 -4.73 17.21 -9.16
C VAL A 52 -3.84 16.74 -10.30
N GLY A 53 -2.56 16.50 -10.03
CA GLY A 53 -1.60 16.03 -11.04
C GLY A 53 -1.98 14.67 -11.65
N GLU A 54 -1.64 14.47 -12.92
CA GLU A 54 -2.04 13.32 -13.74
C GLU A 54 -1.75 11.96 -13.09
N ARG A 55 -0.65 11.83 -12.35
CA ARG A 55 -0.31 10.58 -11.63
C ARG A 55 -1.46 10.10 -10.73
N PHE A 56 -2.17 11.04 -10.10
CA PHE A 56 -3.24 10.73 -9.15
C PHE A 56 -4.52 10.24 -9.84
N LEU A 57 -4.70 10.54 -11.13
CA LEU A 57 -5.80 10.01 -11.92
C LEU A 57 -5.72 8.49 -11.98
N SER A 58 -4.52 7.96 -12.23
CA SER A 58 -4.28 6.52 -12.22
C SER A 58 -4.33 5.92 -10.81
N GLU A 59 -3.77 6.61 -9.79
CA GLU A 59 -3.71 6.10 -8.42
C GLU A 59 -5.08 5.91 -7.77
N PHE A 60 -5.96 6.90 -7.96
CA PHE A 60 -7.30 6.88 -7.42
C PHE A 60 -8.30 6.25 -8.40
N GLU A 61 -7.87 5.93 -9.63
CA GLU A 61 -8.74 5.49 -10.74
C GLU A 61 -9.88 6.51 -10.92
N ILE A 62 -9.51 7.77 -11.13
CA ILE A 62 -10.40 8.94 -11.30
C ILE A 62 -10.10 9.65 -12.62
N ARG A 63 -10.98 10.59 -12.98
CA ARG A 63 -10.81 11.48 -14.12
C ARG A 63 -11.30 12.88 -13.79
N TYR A 64 -10.93 13.83 -14.64
CA TYR A 64 -11.50 15.16 -14.60
C TYR A 64 -12.96 15.15 -15.09
N PHE A 65 -13.75 16.07 -14.55
CA PHE A 65 -15.12 16.39 -14.96
C PHE A 65 -15.14 17.70 -15.72
N ASN A 66 -16.01 17.77 -16.72
CA ASN A 66 -16.43 19.06 -17.28
C ASN A 66 -17.59 19.67 -16.47
N GLU A 67 -17.90 20.95 -16.72
CA GLU A 67 -18.93 21.69 -15.97
C GLU A 67 -20.33 21.07 -16.07
N GLN A 68 -20.70 20.52 -17.22
CA GLN A 68 -22.00 19.87 -17.40
C GLN A 68 -22.10 18.59 -16.58
N GLU A 69 -21.05 17.78 -16.56
CA GLU A 69 -21.03 16.56 -15.74
C GLU A 69 -21.07 16.90 -14.26
N PHE A 70 -20.28 17.87 -13.82
CA PHE A 70 -20.26 18.32 -12.43
C PHE A 70 -21.62 18.84 -11.98
N SER A 71 -22.26 19.67 -12.80
CA SER A 71 -23.58 20.26 -12.50
C SER A 71 -24.72 19.24 -12.53
N SER A 72 -24.53 18.10 -13.21
CA SER A 72 -25.53 17.03 -13.27
C SER A 72 -25.60 16.18 -12.00
N ILE A 73 -24.58 16.25 -11.14
CA ILE A 73 -24.50 15.48 -9.89
C ILE A 73 -25.03 16.36 -8.76
N LYS A 74 -26.08 15.90 -8.07
CA LYS A 74 -26.62 16.62 -6.90
C LYS A 74 -25.59 16.59 -5.76
N GLN A 75 -25.35 17.77 -5.19
CA GLN A 75 -24.37 17.98 -4.13
C GLN A 75 -25.02 18.77 -3.00
N TYR A 76 -24.60 18.49 -1.76
CA TYR A 76 -24.91 19.30 -0.59
C TYR A 76 -23.63 19.73 0.11
N ALA A 77 -23.68 20.92 0.67
CA ALA A 77 -22.53 21.55 1.28
C ALA A 77 -22.71 21.69 2.79
N ILE A 78 -21.61 21.43 3.50
CA ILE A 78 -21.41 21.88 4.88
C ILE A 78 -20.53 23.13 4.81
N GLU A 79 -21.01 24.20 5.42
CA GLU A 79 -20.29 25.46 5.51
C GLU A 79 -18.93 25.29 6.21
N ASP A 80 -17.84 25.77 5.61
CA ASP A 80 -16.50 25.69 6.22
C ASP A 80 -16.39 26.49 7.54
N SER A 81 -17.32 27.43 7.77
CA SER A 81 -17.45 28.14 9.04
C SER A 81 -17.80 27.21 10.22
N VAL A 82 -18.45 26.07 9.97
CA VAL A 82 -18.73 25.04 10.99
C VAL A 82 -17.42 24.47 11.53
N PHE A 83 -16.56 23.97 10.65
CA PHE A 83 -15.29 23.36 11.03
C PHE A 83 -14.34 24.37 11.70
N SER A 84 -14.22 25.58 11.13
CA SER A 84 -13.35 26.61 11.72
C SER A 84 -13.84 27.08 13.11
N GLN A 85 -15.14 27.06 13.38
CA GLN A 85 -15.67 27.36 14.73
C GLN A 85 -15.36 26.24 15.72
N ILE A 86 -15.50 24.98 15.32
CA ILE A 86 -15.18 23.82 16.15
C ILE A 86 -13.67 23.78 16.43
N GLU A 87 -12.83 24.03 15.43
CA GLU A 87 -11.37 24.13 15.61
C GLU A 87 -11.01 25.20 16.63
N LYS A 88 -11.63 26.38 16.52
CA LYS A 88 -11.42 27.48 17.46
C LYS A 88 -11.86 27.12 18.88
N GLN A 89 -12.95 26.36 19.04
CA GLN A 89 -13.41 25.88 20.35
C GLN A 89 -12.46 24.84 20.96
N CYS A 90 -11.94 23.93 20.13
CA CYS A 90 -11.00 22.90 20.55
C CYS A 90 -9.56 23.43 20.75
N GLY A 91 -9.25 24.60 20.20
CA GLY A 91 -7.95 25.28 20.33
C GLY A 91 -6.87 24.78 19.38
N SER A 92 -7.08 23.67 18.67
CA SER A 92 -6.17 23.16 17.64
C SER A 92 -6.86 22.18 16.69
N ARG A 93 -6.30 22.01 15.49
CA ARG A 93 -6.75 21.00 14.52
C ARG A 93 -6.73 19.58 15.06
N SER A 94 -5.70 19.22 15.84
CA SER A 94 -5.57 17.88 16.43
C SER A 94 -6.70 17.57 17.41
N ALA A 95 -7.03 18.56 18.25
CA ALA A 95 -8.12 18.47 19.21
C ALA A 95 -9.49 18.46 18.50
N GLU A 96 -9.68 19.26 17.45
CA GLU A 96 -10.90 19.26 16.62
C GLU A 96 -11.17 17.88 16.01
N ILE A 97 -10.18 17.28 15.33
CA ILE A 97 -10.37 15.96 14.70
C ILE A 97 -10.66 14.90 15.77
N SER A 98 -9.95 14.94 16.90
CA SER A 98 -10.18 13.98 18.00
C SER A 98 -11.58 14.12 18.59
N HIS A 99 -12.03 15.36 18.81
CA HIS A 99 -13.39 15.69 19.24
C HIS A 99 -14.43 15.14 18.26
N LEU A 100 -14.31 15.44 16.97
CA LEU A 100 -15.28 15.01 15.95
C LEU A 100 -15.32 13.49 15.70
N LEU A 101 -14.21 12.79 15.96
CA LEU A 101 -14.17 11.33 15.89
C LEU A 101 -14.85 10.66 17.10
N GLY A 102 -14.78 11.29 18.28
CA GLY A 102 -15.26 10.72 19.53
C GLY A 102 -16.66 11.18 19.96
N GLU A 103 -17.04 12.40 19.59
CA GLU A 103 -18.17 13.12 20.16
C GLU A 103 -19.07 13.70 19.07
N ASP A 104 -20.38 13.70 19.35
CA ASP A 104 -21.35 14.37 18.47
C ASP A 104 -21.26 15.89 18.66
N ASP A 105 -20.90 16.60 17.61
CA ASP A 105 -20.81 18.06 17.63
C ASP A 105 -22.11 18.72 17.17
N PHE A 106 -22.61 19.67 17.96
CA PHE A 106 -23.88 20.35 17.70
C PHE A 106 -23.92 21.07 16.35
N LEU A 107 -22.85 21.76 15.94
CA LEU A 107 -22.84 22.54 14.70
C LEU A 107 -22.83 21.62 13.48
N LEU A 108 -22.03 20.54 13.54
CA LEU A 108 -21.99 19.54 12.48
C LEU A 108 -23.31 18.75 12.40
N HIS A 109 -23.84 18.32 13.54
CA HIS A 109 -25.13 17.63 13.65
C HIS A 109 -26.25 18.45 13.00
N LYS A 110 -26.36 19.74 13.37
CA LYS A 110 -27.39 20.64 12.82
C LYS A 110 -27.27 20.77 11.30
N SER A 111 -26.05 20.84 10.78
CA SER A 111 -25.78 20.92 9.35
C SER A 111 -26.19 19.65 8.61
N LEU A 112 -25.87 18.48 9.18
CA LEU A 112 -26.25 17.18 8.62
C LEU A 112 -27.77 17.01 8.63
N ASP A 113 -28.44 17.30 9.74
CA ASP A 113 -29.90 17.19 9.82
C ASP A 113 -30.60 18.05 8.77
N ARG A 114 -30.16 19.30 8.60
CA ARG A 114 -30.69 20.16 7.53
C ARG A 114 -30.56 19.49 6.15
N ILE A 115 -29.38 18.96 5.83
CA ILE A 115 -29.11 18.30 4.55
C ILE A 115 -30.01 17.07 4.36
N PHE A 116 -30.15 16.21 5.37
CA PHE A 116 -31.01 15.03 5.27
C PHE A 116 -32.50 15.40 5.09
N HIS A 117 -32.96 16.51 5.66
CA HIS A 117 -34.31 17.02 5.41
C HIS A 117 -34.45 17.54 3.96
N GLU A 118 -33.52 18.37 3.49
CA GLU A 118 -33.51 18.87 2.11
C GLU A 118 -33.48 17.72 1.09
N MET A 119 -32.73 16.65 1.38
CA MET A 119 -32.70 15.46 0.55
C MET A 119 -34.04 14.74 0.45
N ARG A 120 -34.79 14.65 1.56
CA ARG A 120 -36.13 14.05 1.54
C ARG A 120 -37.10 14.90 0.71
N ASP A 121 -36.93 16.21 0.71
CA ASP A 121 -37.76 17.12 -0.08
C ASP A 121 -37.40 17.09 -1.57
N ASP A 122 -36.11 17.03 -1.90
CA ASP A 122 -35.62 16.94 -3.27
C ASP A 122 -35.93 15.58 -3.92
N PHE A 123 -35.97 14.50 -3.12
CA PHE A 123 -36.16 13.12 -3.58
C PHE A 123 -37.24 12.37 -2.77
N PRO A 124 -38.51 12.82 -2.80
CA PRO A 124 -39.56 12.32 -1.89
C PRO A 124 -39.94 10.85 -2.12
N ASN A 125 -39.58 10.29 -3.28
CA ASN A 125 -39.89 8.90 -3.65
C ASN A 125 -38.65 8.00 -3.70
N GLU A 126 -37.46 8.53 -3.36
CA GLU A 126 -36.23 7.74 -3.37
C GLU A 126 -35.80 7.34 -1.96
N ASN A 127 -35.57 6.05 -1.77
CA ASN A 127 -34.94 5.57 -0.56
C ASN A 127 -33.42 5.73 -0.64
N ILE A 128 -32.82 6.23 0.43
CA ILE A 128 -31.37 6.19 0.61
C ILE A 128 -31.01 4.75 0.97
N GLU A 129 -30.25 4.08 0.10
CA GLU A 129 -29.86 2.69 0.28
C GLU A 129 -28.69 2.58 1.27
N MET A 130 -27.69 3.46 1.11
CA MET A 130 -26.45 3.47 1.88
C MET A 130 -25.76 4.83 1.80
N ALA A 131 -24.92 5.09 2.78
CA ALA A 131 -23.93 6.15 2.79
C ALA A 131 -22.51 5.56 2.70
N PHE A 132 -21.63 6.24 1.98
CA PHE A 132 -20.21 5.96 1.93
C PHE A 132 -19.43 7.11 2.53
N HIS A 133 -18.41 6.81 3.31
CA HIS A 133 -17.54 7.82 3.89
C HIS A 133 -16.07 7.44 3.66
N CYS A 134 -15.31 8.35 3.07
CA CYS A 134 -13.87 8.15 2.92
C CYS A 134 -13.17 8.31 4.28
N LEU A 135 -12.37 7.33 4.68
CA LEU A 135 -11.73 7.21 5.99
C LEU A 135 -12.75 7.04 7.13
N ASN A 136 -12.26 7.14 8.37
CA ASN A 136 -13.11 7.01 9.54
C ASN A 136 -14.14 8.15 9.59
N ALA A 137 -15.40 7.81 9.77
CA ALA A 137 -16.46 8.80 9.87
C ALA A 137 -16.44 9.52 11.22
N TYR A 138 -16.84 10.78 11.23
CA TYR A 138 -17.12 11.52 12.45
C TYR A 138 -18.38 11.00 13.13
N LYS A 139 -18.43 11.15 14.46
CA LYS A 139 -19.53 10.68 15.29
C LYS A 139 -20.87 11.31 14.88
N SER A 140 -20.90 12.59 14.52
CA SER A 140 -22.11 13.23 14.00
C SER A 140 -22.62 12.61 12.68
N ILE A 141 -21.73 12.08 11.83
CA ILE A 141 -22.12 11.39 10.59
C ILE A 141 -22.67 10.00 10.90
N THR A 142 -22.01 9.25 11.78
CA THR A 142 -22.51 7.94 12.21
C THR A 142 -23.91 8.08 12.82
N ASP A 143 -24.10 9.09 13.67
CA ASP A 143 -25.36 9.32 14.37
C ASP A 143 -26.46 9.79 13.44
N ALA A 144 -26.13 10.64 12.45
CA ALA A 144 -27.08 11.00 11.40
C ALA A 144 -27.51 9.74 10.62
N CYS A 145 -26.55 8.94 10.14
CA CYS A 145 -26.85 7.73 9.39
C CYS A 145 -27.73 6.75 10.18
N GLU A 146 -27.46 6.56 11.49
CA GLU A 146 -28.29 5.76 12.38
C GLU A 146 -29.71 6.35 12.52
N ARG A 147 -29.84 7.65 12.80
CA ARG A 147 -31.15 8.33 12.93
C ARG A 147 -32.01 8.20 11.67
N TYR A 148 -31.40 8.28 10.50
CA TYR A 148 -32.08 8.18 9.21
C TYR A 148 -32.17 6.73 8.69
N ASN A 149 -31.73 5.74 9.46
CA ASN A 149 -31.71 4.32 9.11
C ASN A 149 -31.00 4.05 7.77
N VAL A 150 -29.83 4.67 7.61
CA VAL A 150 -28.95 4.54 6.45
C VAL A 150 -27.68 3.79 6.87
N PRO A 151 -27.40 2.60 6.32
CA PRO A 151 -26.13 1.91 6.55
C PRO A 151 -24.95 2.78 6.08
N LEU A 152 -23.92 2.90 6.90
CA LEU A 152 -22.72 3.68 6.63
C LEU A 152 -21.53 2.77 6.34
N ILE A 153 -20.91 2.98 5.19
CA ILE A 153 -19.72 2.26 4.75
C ILE A 153 -18.52 3.20 4.80
N SER A 154 -17.68 3.07 5.82
CA SER A 154 -16.39 3.75 5.87
C SER A 154 -15.36 2.96 5.08
N TYR A 155 -14.55 3.62 4.24
CA TYR A 155 -13.55 2.95 3.42
C TYR A 155 -12.26 3.72 3.22
N THR A 156 -11.15 3.02 2.98
CA THR A 156 -9.84 3.61 2.67
C THR A 156 -8.97 2.64 1.91
N PHE A 157 -7.91 3.15 1.29
CA PHE A 157 -6.92 2.28 0.64
C PHE A 157 -6.26 1.33 1.64
N SER A 158 -6.03 0.10 1.20
CA SER A 158 -5.06 -0.75 1.86
C SER A 158 -3.61 -0.32 1.56
N CYS A 159 -2.64 -1.01 2.16
CA CYS A 159 -1.24 -0.88 1.79
C CYS A 159 -0.86 -1.56 0.45
N MET A 160 -1.79 -2.28 -0.19
CA MET A 160 -1.65 -2.91 -1.51
C MET A 160 -2.35 -2.08 -2.58
N ARG A 161 -1.55 -1.45 -3.47
CA ARG A 161 -2.05 -0.51 -4.49
C ARG A 161 -1.27 -0.67 -5.80
N LYS A 162 -1.98 -0.61 -6.93
CA LYS A 162 -1.38 -0.68 -8.27
C LYS A 162 -0.34 0.42 -8.52
N VAL A 163 -0.61 1.66 -8.07
CA VAL A 163 0.36 2.77 -8.17
C VAL A 163 1.69 2.49 -7.48
N HIS A 164 1.70 1.63 -6.45
CA HIS A 164 2.91 1.24 -5.74
C HIS A 164 3.58 0.02 -6.37
N GLY A 165 3.07 -0.49 -7.49
CA GLY A 165 3.60 -1.65 -8.22
C GLY A 165 2.98 -3.00 -7.83
N TYR A 166 1.94 -3.04 -6.97
CA TYR A 166 1.20 -4.27 -6.73
C TYR A 166 0.32 -4.61 -7.94
N ARG A 167 -0.06 -5.88 -8.12
CA ARG A 167 -0.93 -6.27 -9.25
C ARG A 167 -2.39 -5.86 -9.05
N GLN A 168 -2.79 -5.59 -7.80
CA GLN A 168 -4.14 -5.21 -7.43
C GLN A 168 -4.15 -4.09 -6.38
N THR A 169 -5.17 -3.24 -6.45
CA THR A 169 -5.51 -2.31 -5.38
C THR A 169 -6.59 -2.94 -4.51
N LEU A 170 -6.35 -2.99 -3.21
CA LEU A 170 -7.33 -3.45 -2.22
C LEU A 170 -7.73 -2.29 -1.30
N TYR A 171 -8.95 -2.35 -0.77
CA TYR A 171 -9.52 -1.40 0.18
C TYR A 171 -9.82 -2.09 1.51
N ILE A 172 -9.73 -1.33 2.59
CA ILE A 172 -10.40 -1.67 3.85
C ILE A 172 -11.76 -0.99 3.82
N ALA A 173 -12.81 -1.72 4.20
CA ALA A 173 -14.14 -1.16 4.33
C ALA A 173 -14.90 -1.79 5.50
N ALA A 174 -15.62 -0.97 6.25
CA ALA A 174 -16.40 -1.35 7.42
C ALA A 174 -17.84 -0.87 7.27
N ILE A 175 -18.80 -1.74 7.60
CA ILE A 175 -20.24 -1.43 7.59
C ILE A 175 -20.65 -1.11 9.04
N ASP A 176 -21.20 0.08 9.25
CA ASP A 176 -21.73 0.58 10.53
C ASP A 176 -20.72 0.51 11.70
N LYS A 177 -19.43 0.60 11.38
CA LYS A 177 -18.32 0.51 12.35
C LYS A 177 -17.15 1.39 11.93
N PRO A 178 -16.30 1.82 12.88
CA PRO A 178 -15.03 2.46 12.57
C PRO A 178 -14.16 1.58 11.67
N ILE A 179 -13.48 2.21 10.72
CA ILE A 179 -12.71 1.49 9.70
C ILE A 179 -11.55 0.65 10.25
N TYR A 180 -10.99 1.06 11.39
CA TYR A 180 -9.87 0.39 12.05
C TYR A 180 -10.26 -0.42 13.29
N CYS A 181 -11.52 -0.87 13.37
CA CYS A 181 -12.03 -1.65 14.50
C CYS A 181 -11.43 -3.07 14.56
N THR A 182 -10.60 -3.34 15.56
CA THR A 182 -10.01 -4.67 15.82
C THR A 182 -11.06 -5.75 16.10
N ASP A 183 -12.09 -5.41 16.88
CA ASP A 183 -13.15 -6.36 17.23
C ASP A 183 -13.95 -6.81 16.01
N ASP A 184 -14.17 -5.94 15.01
CA ASP A 184 -14.82 -6.35 13.76
C ASP A 184 -13.97 -7.38 13.01
N GLY A 185 -12.68 -7.10 12.87
CA GLY A 185 -11.72 -8.01 12.24
C GLY A 185 -11.70 -9.39 12.91
N LYS A 186 -11.74 -9.42 14.24
CA LYS A 186 -11.77 -10.64 15.05
C LYS A 186 -13.09 -11.40 14.93
N ILE A 187 -14.22 -10.73 15.14
CA ILE A 187 -15.56 -11.36 15.08
C ILE A 187 -15.79 -11.99 13.70
N ARG A 188 -15.45 -11.27 12.63
CA ARG A 188 -15.58 -11.79 11.26
C ARG A 188 -14.59 -12.94 10.99
N TYR A 189 -13.38 -12.89 11.55
CA TYR A 189 -12.44 -14.01 11.44
C TYR A 189 -12.93 -15.27 12.18
N ASP A 190 -13.51 -15.10 13.37
CA ASP A 190 -14.08 -16.21 14.14
C ASP A 190 -15.24 -16.86 13.37
N LYS A 191 -16.10 -16.06 12.73
CA LYS A 191 -17.16 -16.54 11.83
C LYS A 191 -16.58 -17.29 10.63
N PHE A 192 -15.60 -16.71 9.94
CA PHE A 192 -14.89 -17.35 8.83
C PHE A 192 -14.25 -18.69 9.26
N CYS A 193 -13.79 -18.81 10.50
CA CYS A 193 -13.21 -20.04 11.00
C CYS A 193 -14.24 -21.15 11.24
N GLN A 194 -15.48 -20.79 11.57
CA GLN A 194 -16.59 -21.71 11.84
C GLN A 194 -17.29 -22.19 10.56
N GLU A 195 -17.20 -21.43 9.47
CA GLU A 195 -17.77 -21.80 8.17
C GLU A 195 -16.98 -22.96 7.52
N ASN A 196 -17.68 -23.81 6.75
CA ASN A 196 -17.04 -24.91 6.03
C ASN A 196 -16.33 -24.37 4.79
N ASN A 197 -15.00 -24.40 4.82
CA ASN A 197 -14.17 -23.64 3.90
C ASN A 197 -13.57 -24.55 2.83
N ASN A 198 -14.27 -24.69 1.70
CA ASN A 198 -13.74 -25.38 0.51
C ASN A 198 -13.15 -24.36 -0.48
N PHE A 199 -12.10 -23.67 -0.07
CA PHE A 199 -11.36 -22.70 -0.88
C PHE A 199 -9.86 -22.78 -0.57
N PRO A 200 -8.99 -22.34 -1.51
CA PRO A 200 -7.55 -22.43 -1.31
C PRO A 200 -7.06 -21.51 -0.19
N ILE A 201 -6.10 -21.99 0.61
CA ILE A 201 -5.34 -21.20 1.57
C ILE A 201 -3.91 -21.12 1.04
N LEU A 202 -3.49 -19.91 0.66
CA LEU A 202 -2.18 -19.65 0.08
C LEU A 202 -1.13 -19.38 1.16
N ASN A 203 0.07 -19.87 0.96
CA ASN A 203 1.21 -19.48 1.78
C ASN A 203 1.70 -18.06 1.43
N ASN A 204 2.59 -17.50 2.25
CA ASN A 204 3.17 -16.17 2.04
C ASN A 204 3.76 -15.94 0.64
N LYS A 205 4.55 -16.90 0.15
CA LYS A 205 5.22 -16.81 -1.16
C LYS A 205 4.18 -16.84 -2.28
N GLU A 206 3.16 -17.70 -2.19
CA GLU A 206 2.04 -17.78 -3.15
C GLU A 206 1.22 -16.48 -3.19
N ILE A 207 0.94 -15.88 -2.04
CA ILE A 207 0.25 -14.57 -1.98
C ILE A 207 1.12 -13.48 -2.63
N ILE A 208 2.43 -13.47 -2.37
CA ILE A 208 3.36 -12.52 -2.99
C ILE A 208 3.47 -12.78 -4.50
N ALA A 209 3.46 -14.03 -4.95
CA ALA A 209 3.41 -14.37 -6.37
C ALA A 209 2.11 -13.89 -7.03
N LEU A 210 0.99 -13.93 -6.32
CA LEU A 210 -0.29 -13.48 -6.86
C LEU A 210 -0.37 -11.94 -6.91
N LEU A 211 -0.17 -11.28 -5.77
CA LEU A 211 -0.46 -9.85 -5.59
C LEU A 211 0.78 -8.94 -5.60
N GLY A 212 1.96 -9.49 -5.31
CA GLY A 212 3.20 -8.75 -5.06
C GLY A 212 3.81 -8.09 -6.30
N LYS A 213 4.81 -7.25 -6.06
CA LYS A 213 5.44 -6.39 -7.07
C LYS A 213 6.56 -7.13 -7.78
N SER A 214 6.73 -6.93 -9.10
CA SER A 214 7.84 -7.53 -9.85
C SER A 214 9.21 -7.19 -9.23
N ARG A 215 9.37 -5.97 -8.71
CA ARG A 215 10.61 -5.51 -8.04
C ARG A 215 10.97 -6.25 -6.74
N THR A 216 10.00 -6.82 -6.04
CA THR A 216 10.23 -7.51 -4.77
C THR A 216 10.08 -9.02 -4.88
N LEU A 217 9.58 -9.56 -6.00
CA LEU A 217 9.48 -11.01 -6.22
C LEU A 217 10.79 -11.76 -5.90
N PRO A 218 11.99 -11.30 -6.32
CA PRO A 218 13.22 -12.03 -6.01
C PRO A 218 13.51 -12.15 -4.51
N LEU A 219 13.01 -11.24 -3.67
CA LEU A 219 13.18 -11.28 -2.22
C LEU A 219 12.45 -12.45 -1.56
N THR A 220 11.48 -13.08 -2.23
CA THR A 220 10.80 -14.28 -1.72
C THR A 220 11.77 -15.44 -1.49
N LEU A 221 12.89 -15.48 -2.23
CA LEU A 221 13.97 -16.46 -2.07
C LEU A 221 14.83 -16.22 -0.82
N LEU A 222 14.68 -15.05 -0.18
CA LEU A 222 15.44 -14.62 0.98
C LEU A 222 14.62 -14.62 2.28
N MET A 223 13.32 -14.98 2.23
CA MET A 223 12.43 -14.92 3.40
C MET A 223 12.91 -15.76 4.58
N ASP A 224 13.54 -16.90 4.29
CA ASP A 224 14.03 -17.85 5.27
C ASP A 224 15.43 -17.48 5.81
N LYS A 225 16.02 -16.36 5.35
CA LYS A 225 17.32 -15.87 5.82
C LYS A 225 17.18 -15.13 7.14
N GLU A 226 18.21 -15.31 7.97
CA GLU A 226 18.32 -14.65 9.26
C GLU A 226 18.34 -13.12 9.10
N PRO A 227 17.48 -12.39 9.83
CA PRO A 227 17.52 -10.94 9.90
C PRO A 227 18.81 -10.42 10.56
N SER A 228 19.23 -9.21 10.21
CA SER A 228 20.39 -8.55 10.84
C SER A 228 20.02 -7.71 12.08
N HIS A 229 18.73 -7.44 12.30
CA HIS A 229 18.23 -6.60 13.39
C HIS A 229 17.10 -7.30 14.15
N GLU A 230 16.90 -6.92 15.42
CA GLU A 230 15.85 -7.49 16.27
C GLU A 230 14.47 -6.90 15.99
N ILE A 231 14.40 -5.58 15.75
CA ILE A 231 13.13 -4.88 15.58
C ILE A 231 13.25 -3.69 14.63
N ALA A 232 12.22 -3.52 13.80
CA ALA A 232 11.98 -2.32 13.01
C ALA A 232 10.90 -1.44 13.64
N ILE A 233 11.13 -0.13 13.67
CA ILE A 233 10.15 0.91 13.99
C ILE A 233 9.73 1.58 12.68
N CYS A 234 8.45 1.50 12.35
CA CYS A 234 7.87 2.20 11.21
C CYS A 234 7.08 3.40 11.72
N GLY A 235 7.52 4.62 11.39
CA GLY A 235 6.81 5.84 11.74
C GLY A 235 5.54 6.03 10.92
N GLU A 236 4.62 6.83 11.45
CA GLU A 236 3.32 7.10 10.84
C GLU A 236 3.36 8.27 9.84
N ALA A 237 2.29 8.40 9.04
CA ALA A 237 2.17 9.48 8.08
C ALA A 237 2.08 10.87 8.72
N PHE A 238 1.68 10.91 9.99
CA PHE A 238 1.57 12.08 10.84
C PHE A 238 2.18 11.72 12.20
N ALA A 239 2.86 12.67 12.85
CA ALA A 239 3.39 12.46 14.20
C ALA A 239 2.31 12.09 15.23
N TYR A 240 1.05 12.47 14.93
CA TYR A 240 -0.11 12.24 15.77
C TYR A 240 -1.24 11.67 14.93
N ILE A 241 -1.75 10.49 15.28
CA ILE A 241 -2.96 9.89 14.68
C ILE A 241 -4.15 10.14 15.61
N PRO A 242 -5.07 11.07 15.27
CA PRO A 242 -6.15 11.48 16.18
C PRO A 242 -7.03 10.34 16.70
N SER A 243 -7.43 9.39 15.84
CA SER A 243 -8.27 8.25 16.26
C SER A 243 -7.59 7.34 17.28
N VAL A 244 -6.29 7.09 17.11
CA VAL A 244 -5.49 6.26 18.00
C VAL A 244 -5.24 6.99 19.31
N TYR A 245 -4.84 8.25 19.25
CA TYR A 245 -4.53 9.01 20.44
C TYR A 245 -5.78 9.30 21.28
N TYR A 246 -6.93 9.55 20.65
CA TYR A 246 -8.20 9.69 21.35
C TYR A 246 -8.51 8.45 22.22
N THR A 247 -8.22 7.26 21.69
CA THR A 247 -8.56 5.99 22.36
C THR A 247 -7.49 5.53 23.35
N TYR A 248 -6.21 5.67 22.99
CA TYR A 248 -5.10 5.04 23.70
C TYR A 248 -4.07 6.01 24.28
N HIS A 249 -4.14 7.30 23.94
CA HIS A 249 -3.11 8.30 24.25
C HIS A 249 -1.71 7.79 23.90
N TYR A 250 -1.56 7.34 22.67
CA TYR A 250 -0.40 6.57 22.22
C TYR A 250 0.09 7.08 20.86
N ASP A 251 1.39 7.32 20.74
CA ASP A 251 2.02 7.86 19.54
C ASP A 251 3.40 7.22 19.22
N ASP A 252 4.10 7.76 18.21
CA ASP A 252 5.38 7.24 17.76
C ASP A 252 6.47 7.39 18.84
N ASP A 253 6.46 8.47 19.64
CA ASP A 253 7.46 8.71 20.67
C ASP A 253 7.37 7.65 21.79
N ASP A 254 6.15 7.24 22.14
CA ASP A 254 5.92 6.11 23.05
C ASP A 254 6.57 4.82 22.52
N VAL A 255 6.41 4.51 21.23
CA VAL A 255 7.01 3.33 20.59
C VAL A 255 8.55 3.38 20.73
N TYR A 256 9.16 4.51 20.39
CA TYR A 256 10.60 4.72 20.52
C TYR A 256 11.08 4.53 21.97
N TYR A 257 10.36 5.11 22.94
CA TYR A 257 10.68 4.99 24.35
C TYR A 257 10.64 3.55 24.85
N TYR A 258 9.59 2.79 24.52
CA TYR A 258 9.47 1.40 24.96
C TYR A 258 10.52 0.49 24.33
N ILE A 259 10.86 0.69 23.06
CA ILE A 259 11.87 -0.11 22.36
C ILE A 259 13.27 0.18 22.88
N GLY A 260 13.58 1.44 23.18
CA GLY A 260 14.87 1.84 23.77
C GLY A 260 15.16 1.21 25.14
N LYS A 261 14.12 0.69 25.83
CA LYS A 261 14.29 -0.08 27.07
C LYS A 261 14.67 -1.54 26.86
N ILE A 262 14.43 -2.09 25.67
CA ILE A 262 14.54 -3.53 25.38
C ILE A 262 15.75 -3.80 24.48
N TYR A 263 15.97 -2.94 23.47
CA TYR A 263 16.96 -3.15 22.43
C TYR A 263 17.97 -2.01 22.36
N LYS A 264 19.22 -2.35 22.04
CA LYS A 264 20.26 -1.36 21.72
C LYS A 264 19.99 -0.73 20.35
N GLN A 265 20.53 0.45 20.12
CA GLN A 265 20.44 1.13 18.81
C GLN A 265 20.94 0.25 17.66
N SER A 266 22.01 -0.54 17.84
CA SER A 266 22.54 -1.45 16.82
C SER A 266 21.64 -2.65 16.50
N GLN A 267 20.58 -2.89 17.30
CA GLN A 267 19.60 -3.95 17.10
C GLN A 267 18.28 -3.42 16.53
N THR A 268 18.14 -2.10 16.42
CA THR A 268 16.91 -1.42 16.02
C THR A 268 17.10 -0.73 14.68
N LYS A 269 16.12 -0.89 13.79
CA LYS A 269 16.07 -0.18 12.51
C LYS A 269 14.85 0.73 12.46
N THR A 270 14.96 1.90 11.84
CA THR A 270 13.86 2.87 11.79
C THR A 270 13.54 3.24 10.36
N ARG A 271 12.25 3.38 10.04
CA ARG A 271 11.79 3.86 8.73
C ARG A 271 10.68 4.88 8.93
N GLN A 272 10.96 6.12 8.57
CA GLN A 272 9.96 7.20 8.60
C GLN A 272 8.98 7.08 7.44
N HIS A 273 7.74 7.54 7.63
CA HIS A 273 6.76 7.52 6.56
C HIS A 273 7.11 8.57 5.49
N PRO A 274 7.04 8.23 4.18
CA PRO A 274 7.33 9.17 3.11
C PRO A 274 6.51 10.46 3.18
N TYR A 275 5.26 10.38 3.63
CA TYR A 275 4.39 11.55 3.73
C TYR A 275 4.89 12.55 4.79
N LEU A 276 5.30 12.07 5.96
CA LEU A 276 5.84 12.89 7.04
C LEU A 276 7.15 13.59 6.61
N LEU A 277 8.05 12.87 5.95
CA LEU A 277 9.27 13.46 5.38
C LEU A 277 8.96 14.60 4.39
N GLY A 278 7.91 14.43 3.58
CA GLY A 278 7.46 15.47 2.64
C GLY A 278 6.96 16.72 3.36
N HIS A 279 6.17 16.56 4.44
CA HIS A 279 5.72 17.66 5.29
C HIS A 279 6.87 18.41 5.96
N MET A 280 7.90 17.67 6.40
CA MET A 280 9.12 18.26 6.96
C MET A 280 10.07 18.82 5.89
N GLN A 281 9.71 18.75 4.61
CA GLN A 281 10.53 19.20 3.48
C GLN A 281 11.92 18.51 3.43
N ILE A 282 12.00 17.28 3.95
CA ILE A 282 13.22 16.48 3.91
C ILE A 282 13.31 15.76 2.55
N PRO A 283 14.41 15.93 1.79
CA PRO A 283 14.62 15.19 0.56
C PRO A 283 14.52 13.69 0.80
N LYS A 284 13.74 12.96 0.00
CA LYS A 284 13.49 11.53 0.25
C LYS A 284 14.53 10.62 -0.40
N ASP A 285 15.15 11.09 -1.47
CA ASP A 285 15.90 10.25 -2.40
C ASP A 285 17.18 9.66 -1.79
N HIS A 286 17.73 10.31 -0.75
CA HIS A 286 18.92 9.84 -0.04
C HIS A 286 18.63 8.97 1.19
N PHE A 287 17.44 9.07 1.79
CA PHE A 287 17.20 8.55 3.14
C PHE A 287 16.36 7.29 3.18
N MET A 288 15.72 6.91 2.06
CA MET A 288 14.74 5.84 2.11
C MET A 288 14.61 5.10 0.78
N GLN A 289 14.82 3.78 0.84
CA GLN A 289 14.38 2.85 -0.19
C GLN A 289 12.86 2.92 -0.38
N ASP A 290 12.37 2.97 -1.61
CA ASP A 290 10.93 3.10 -1.88
C ASP A 290 10.09 1.94 -1.31
N ASP A 291 10.60 0.71 -1.35
CA ASP A 291 9.85 -0.46 -0.90
C ASP A 291 10.31 -0.94 0.48
N PRO A 292 9.39 -1.26 1.40
CA PRO A 292 9.77 -1.72 2.74
C PRO A 292 10.14 -3.21 2.82
N ALA A 293 10.06 -4.01 1.75
CA ALA A 293 10.25 -5.47 1.82
C ALA A 293 11.63 -5.88 2.35
N SER A 294 12.71 -5.34 1.78
CA SER A 294 14.09 -5.56 2.25
C SER A 294 14.29 -5.08 3.68
N PHE A 295 13.71 -3.92 4.02
CA PHE A 295 13.73 -3.36 5.37
C PHE A 295 13.05 -4.28 6.39
N ILE A 296 11.85 -4.77 6.08
CA ILE A 296 11.12 -5.75 6.90
C ILE A 296 11.92 -7.03 7.04
N LEU A 297 12.42 -7.60 5.94
CA LEU A 297 13.19 -8.84 5.96
C LEU A 297 14.49 -8.73 6.77
N SER A 298 15.07 -7.54 6.86
CA SER A 298 16.26 -7.26 7.67
C SER A 298 16.01 -7.28 9.18
N CYS A 299 14.75 -7.33 9.63
CA CYS A 299 14.37 -7.33 11.04
C CYS A 299 13.57 -8.60 11.41
N LYS A 300 13.76 -9.13 12.63
CA LYS A 300 12.93 -10.24 13.13
C LYS A 300 11.48 -9.83 13.35
N ARG A 301 11.29 -8.58 13.80
CA ARG A 301 10.00 -8.00 14.17
C ARG A 301 9.85 -6.62 13.55
N THR A 302 8.61 -6.18 13.34
CA THR A 302 8.28 -4.82 12.95
C THR A 302 7.15 -4.32 13.83
N THR A 303 7.24 -3.06 14.26
CA THR A 303 6.18 -2.39 15.03
C THR A 303 5.90 -1.00 14.47
N SER A 304 4.71 -0.50 14.80
CA SER A 304 4.21 0.83 14.44
C SER A 304 3.00 1.13 15.32
N VAL A 305 2.57 2.40 15.37
CA VAL A 305 1.36 2.82 16.09
C VAL A 305 0.09 2.27 15.44
N ALA A 306 -0.11 2.48 14.13
CA ALA A 306 -1.31 2.05 13.40
C ALA A 306 -1.09 1.90 11.87
N SER A 307 0.15 1.70 11.44
CA SER A 307 0.50 1.58 10.04
C SER A 307 0.13 0.21 9.50
N GLN A 308 -0.51 0.22 8.34
CA GLN A 308 -0.82 -0.99 7.58
C GLN A 308 0.44 -1.76 7.10
N ILE A 309 1.66 -1.26 7.36
CA ILE A 309 2.91 -2.02 7.18
C ILE A 309 2.94 -3.31 8.03
N MET A 310 2.11 -3.41 9.06
CA MET A 310 1.92 -4.66 9.81
C MET A 310 1.43 -5.81 8.93
N LEU A 311 0.53 -5.55 7.97
CA LEU A 311 0.12 -6.56 6.99
C LEU A 311 1.29 -7.00 6.11
N LYS A 312 2.15 -6.06 5.68
CA LYS A 312 3.36 -6.40 4.91
C LYS A 312 4.33 -7.23 5.75
N THR A 313 4.42 -6.95 7.04
CA THR A 313 5.27 -7.72 7.98
C THR A 313 4.79 -9.16 8.08
N MET A 314 3.48 -9.37 8.22
CA MET A 314 2.85 -10.70 8.15
C MET A 314 3.17 -11.39 6.82
N LEU A 315 3.00 -10.68 5.69
CA LEU A 315 3.24 -11.21 4.35
C LEU A 315 4.68 -11.66 4.12
N TRP A 316 5.66 -10.93 4.64
CA TRP A 316 7.07 -11.28 4.53
C TRP A 316 7.54 -12.27 5.62
N GLY A 317 6.61 -12.89 6.36
CA GLY A 317 6.93 -13.92 7.34
C GLY A 317 7.69 -13.41 8.55
N ARG A 318 7.56 -12.12 8.88
CA ARG A 318 8.13 -11.50 10.07
C ARG A 318 7.06 -11.29 11.13
N THR A 319 7.47 -11.13 12.39
CA THR A 319 6.50 -10.91 13.48
C THR A 319 6.03 -9.45 13.48
N PRO A 320 4.74 -9.17 13.21
CA PRO A 320 4.18 -7.86 13.48
C PRO A 320 3.94 -7.71 14.99
N VAL A 321 4.29 -6.55 15.54
CA VAL A 321 4.06 -6.22 16.95
C VAL A 321 3.14 -5.01 17.02
N MET A 322 2.03 -5.15 17.75
CA MET A 322 1.09 -4.08 18.04
C MET A 322 0.62 -4.22 19.49
N PRO A 323 1.17 -3.43 20.43
CA PRO A 323 0.76 -3.47 21.83
C PRO A 323 -0.66 -2.92 22.08
N LYS A 324 -1.26 -2.28 21.07
CA LYS A 324 -2.58 -1.64 21.11
C LYS A 324 -3.42 -2.11 19.93
N ASP A 325 -4.73 -2.18 20.15
CA ASP A 325 -5.71 -2.61 19.16
C ASP A 325 -6.09 -1.43 18.23
N THR A 326 -5.14 -1.02 17.39
CA THR A 326 -5.26 0.17 16.52
C THR A 326 -5.53 -0.16 15.04
N LEU A 327 -5.53 -1.44 14.66
CA LEU A 327 -5.86 -1.91 13.32
C LEU A 327 -6.73 -3.17 13.38
N PRO A 328 -7.54 -3.44 12.34
CA PRO A 328 -8.40 -4.63 12.29
C PRO A 328 -7.64 -5.96 12.40
N LEU A 329 -6.34 -5.97 12.10
CA LEU A 329 -5.44 -7.13 12.20
C LEU A 329 -4.72 -7.27 13.56
N ALA A 330 -4.87 -6.31 14.47
CA ALA A 330 -4.02 -6.21 15.67
C ALA A 330 -4.12 -7.44 16.59
N PHE A 331 -5.28 -8.09 16.65
CA PHE A 331 -5.47 -9.33 17.42
C PHE A 331 -4.58 -10.50 16.96
N GLN A 332 -4.04 -10.42 15.73
CA GLN A 332 -3.09 -11.40 15.17
C GLN A 332 -1.63 -10.95 15.27
N CYS A 333 -1.37 -9.76 15.80
CA CYS A 333 -0.03 -9.28 16.12
C CYS A 333 0.45 -9.81 17.48
N ALA A 334 1.77 -9.78 17.69
CA ALA A 334 2.35 -9.89 19.02
C ALA A 334 2.03 -8.63 19.83
N THR A 335 1.84 -8.75 21.14
CA THR A 335 1.50 -7.61 22.00
C THR A 335 2.71 -7.07 22.77
N LYS A 336 3.82 -7.83 22.78
CA LYS A 336 5.09 -7.43 23.39
C LYS A 336 6.19 -7.30 22.34
N TYR A 337 7.08 -6.33 22.51
CA TYR A 337 8.16 -6.03 21.57
C TYR A 337 9.25 -7.10 21.45
N ASP A 338 9.34 -8.01 22.41
CA ASP A 338 10.29 -9.13 22.44
C ASP A 338 9.67 -10.48 22.04
N GLU A 339 8.34 -10.53 21.90
CA GLU A 339 7.61 -11.72 21.50
C GLU A 339 7.87 -12.06 20.02
N ILE A 340 7.88 -13.36 19.72
CA ILE A 340 7.85 -13.89 18.36
C ILE A 340 6.50 -14.54 18.15
N LYS A 341 5.80 -14.12 17.11
CA LYS A 341 4.48 -14.66 16.74
C LYS A 341 4.45 -14.89 15.24
N VAL A 342 4.25 -16.16 14.87
CA VAL A 342 4.03 -16.55 13.48
C VAL A 342 2.58 -16.24 13.12
N THR A 343 2.37 -15.54 12.02
CA THR A 343 1.02 -15.25 11.52
C THR A 343 0.36 -16.53 11.02
N ASP A 344 -0.87 -16.77 11.45
CA ASP A 344 -1.70 -17.85 10.92
C ASP A 344 -2.00 -17.60 9.43
N LEU A 345 -1.68 -18.57 8.58
CA LEU A 345 -1.93 -18.49 7.13
C LEU A 345 -3.43 -18.37 6.84
N LYS A 346 -4.29 -19.04 7.62
CA LYS A 346 -5.75 -18.95 7.44
C LYS A 346 -6.24 -17.53 7.69
N PHE A 347 -5.71 -16.87 8.71
CA PHE A 347 -5.97 -15.46 8.97
C PHE A 347 -5.46 -14.57 7.84
N LEU A 348 -4.23 -14.75 7.39
CA LEU A 348 -3.65 -13.91 6.33
C LEU A 348 -4.48 -13.98 5.04
N ASN A 349 -4.96 -15.17 4.67
CA ASN A 349 -5.85 -15.37 3.54
C ASN A 349 -7.21 -14.71 3.77
N TYR A 350 -7.83 -14.91 4.94
CA TYR A 350 -9.06 -14.21 5.30
C TYR A 350 -8.91 -12.69 5.18
N TYR A 351 -7.82 -12.13 5.72
CA TYR A 351 -7.66 -10.69 5.77
C TYR A 351 -7.54 -10.08 4.37
N LEU A 352 -6.82 -10.76 3.47
CA LEU A 352 -6.60 -10.30 2.09
C LEU A 352 -7.75 -10.57 1.14
N PHE A 353 -8.37 -11.74 1.26
CA PHE A 353 -9.35 -12.23 0.30
C PHE A 353 -10.79 -12.16 0.81
N CYS A 354 -11.03 -11.78 2.07
CA CYS A 354 -12.38 -11.67 2.61
C CYS A 354 -12.64 -10.33 3.32
N TYR A 355 -11.70 -9.90 4.17
CA TYR A 355 -11.83 -8.62 4.88
C TYR A 355 -11.59 -7.43 3.95
N MET A 356 -10.52 -7.48 3.14
CA MET A 356 -10.20 -6.46 2.14
C MET A 356 -11.03 -6.60 0.86
N VAL A 357 -11.37 -5.46 0.25
CA VAL A 357 -12.22 -5.40 -0.95
C VAL A 357 -11.37 -5.02 -2.18
N PRO A 358 -11.40 -5.80 -3.28
CA PRO A 358 -10.82 -5.41 -4.56
C PRO A 358 -11.33 -4.06 -5.07
N SER A 359 -10.48 -3.21 -5.66
CA SER A 359 -10.86 -1.86 -6.10
C SER A 359 -12.06 -1.84 -7.05
N SER A 360 -12.14 -2.81 -7.96
CA SER A 360 -13.26 -2.98 -8.89
C SER A 360 -14.60 -3.27 -8.20
N LEU A 361 -14.60 -3.83 -6.98
CA LEU A 361 -15.82 -4.07 -6.19
C LEU A 361 -16.13 -2.93 -5.21
N MET A 362 -15.11 -2.22 -4.72
CA MET A 362 -15.31 -1.13 -3.75
C MET A 362 -16.26 -0.05 -4.27
N PHE A 363 -16.25 0.22 -5.57
CA PHE A 363 -17.11 1.23 -6.21
C PHE A 363 -18.14 0.60 -7.16
N ASP A 364 -18.57 -0.63 -6.86
CA ASP A 364 -19.66 -1.33 -7.53
C ASP A 364 -20.91 -1.34 -6.61
N ALA A 365 -21.98 -0.68 -7.06
CA ALA A 365 -23.23 -0.60 -6.31
C ALA A 365 -23.87 -1.98 -6.07
N ASP A 366 -23.81 -2.89 -7.04
CA ASP A 366 -24.42 -4.21 -6.96
C ASP A 366 -23.64 -5.12 -6.02
N TYR A 367 -22.33 -4.94 -5.92
CA TYR A 367 -21.53 -5.56 -4.88
C TYR A 367 -21.98 -5.16 -3.48
N TRP A 368 -22.22 -3.87 -3.22
CA TRP A 368 -22.65 -3.42 -1.89
C TRP A 368 -24.07 -3.83 -1.54
N ARG A 369 -25.00 -3.77 -2.50
CA ARG A 369 -26.36 -4.34 -2.33
C ARG A 369 -26.29 -5.82 -1.96
N TRP A 370 -25.42 -6.59 -2.62
CA TRP A 370 -25.16 -7.97 -2.25
C TRP A 370 -24.53 -8.10 -0.86
N ARG A 371 -23.57 -7.25 -0.46
CA ARG A 371 -23.01 -7.28 0.90
C ARG A 371 -24.07 -7.07 1.98
N MET A 372 -25.12 -6.29 1.72
CA MET A 372 -26.23 -6.11 2.66
C MET A 372 -27.19 -7.29 2.78
N THR A 373 -27.15 -8.26 1.85
CA THR A 373 -27.84 -9.53 2.06
C THR A 373 -27.15 -10.40 3.12
N LYS A 374 -26.03 -9.92 3.69
CA LYS A 374 -25.21 -10.55 4.73
C LYS A 374 -24.72 -11.94 4.31
N PRO A 375 -23.99 -12.04 3.17
CA PRO A 375 -23.39 -13.30 2.73
C PRO A 375 -22.45 -13.86 3.81
N SER A 376 -22.19 -15.16 3.74
CA SER A 376 -21.16 -15.82 4.53
C SER A 376 -19.77 -15.26 4.22
N GLU A 377 -18.84 -15.38 5.15
CA GLU A 377 -17.45 -14.96 4.90
C GLU A 377 -16.81 -15.81 3.79
N ALA A 378 -17.18 -17.10 3.67
CA ALA A 378 -16.79 -17.98 2.58
C ALA A 378 -17.25 -17.47 1.20
N GLU A 379 -18.48 -16.97 1.07
CA GLU A 379 -18.99 -16.38 -0.17
C GLU A 379 -18.24 -15.09 -0.53
N ILE A 380 -17.92 -14.25 0.47
CA ILE A 380 -17.09 -13.05 0.31
C ILE A 380 -15.70 -13.44 -0.19
N TYR A 381 -15.07 -14.41 0.48
CA TYR A 381 -13.77 -14.95 0.12
C TYR A 381 -13.70 -15.36 -1.35
N ILE A 382 -14.64 -16.21 -1.77
CA ILE A 382 -14.69 -16.74 -3.14
C ILE A 382 -14.93 -15.61 -4.14
N ARG A 383 -15.87 -14.69 -3.87
CA ARG A 383 -16.17 -13.58 -4.79
C ARG A 383 -14.97 -12.67 -4.99
N HIS A 384 -14.28 -12.31 -3.91
CA HIS A 384 -13.08 -11.46 -3.97
C HIS A 384 -11.90 -12.16 -4.63
N LEU A 385 -11.65 -13.43 -4.29
CA LEU A 385 -10.57 -14.19 -4.92
C LEU A 385 -10.78 -14.29 -6.44
N LYS A 386 -11.99 -14.61 -6.90
CA LYS A 386 -12.32 -14.64 -8.34
C LYS A 386 -12.06 -13.32 -9.03
N GLU A 387 -12.47 -12.22 -8.41
CA GLU A 387 -12.23 -10.89 -8.96
C GLU A 387 -10.74 -10.54 -8.99
N ILE A 388 -9.97 -10.93 -7.98
CA ILE A 388 -8.51 -10.79 -7.96
C ILE A 388 -7.88 -11.59 -9.10
N LEU A 389 -8.25 -12.86 -9.26
CA LEU A 389 -7.71 -13.74 -10.30
C LEU A 389 -7.99 -13.20 -11.70
N LYS A 390 -9.21 -12.72 -11.93
CA LYS A 390 -9.59 -12.03 -13.16
C LYS A 390 -8.70 -10.80 -13.40
N ASN A 391 -8.52 -9.95 -12.38
CA ASN A 391 -7.75 -8.71 -12.50
C ASN A 391 -6.24 -8.91 -12.68
N VAL A 392 -5.69 -10.02 -12.19
CA VAL A 392 -4.27 -10.36 -12.34
C VAL A 392 -4.00 -11.37 -13.47
N GLU A 393 -5.03 -11.71 -14.25
CA GLU A 393 -5.02 -12.69 -15.33
C GLU A 393 -4.50 -14.09 -14.95
N CYS A 394 -4.82 -14.55 -13.74
CA CYS A 394 -4.46 -15.88 -13.25
C CYS A 394 -5.66 -16.84 -13.39
N TYR A 395 -5.40 -18.10 -13.76
CA TYR A 395 -6.45 -19.11 -13.98
C TYR A 395 -6.88 -19.77 -12.67
N GLU A 396 -8.19 -19.85 -12.39
CA GLU A 396 -8.74 -20.45 -11.16
C GLU A 396 -8.31 -21.90 -10.93
N ASN A 397 -8.11 -22.68 -12.00
CA ASN A 397 -7.78 -24.10 -11.93
C ASN A 397 -6.42 -24.38 -11.27
N ILE A 398 -5.57 -23.36 -11.10
CA ILE A 398 -4.29 -23.48 -10.41
C ILE A 398 -4.46 -24.00 -8.98
N PHE A 399 -5.54 -23.62 -8.30
CA PHE A 399 -5.81 -23.98 -6.91
C PHE A 399 -6.33 -25.41 -6.73
N ASN A 400 -6.63 -26.12 -7.82
CA ASN A 400 -7.00 -27.54 -7.77
C ASN A 400 -5.76 -28.46 -7.70
N LYS A 401 -4.55 -27.90 -7.84
CA LYS A 401 -3.30 -28.64 -7.70
C LYS A 401 -3.01 -28.90 -6.22
N LYS A 402 -2.40 -30.05 -5.92
CA LYS A 402 -2.07 -30.48 -4.55
C LYS A 402 -0.68 -30.01 -4.06
N ASP A 403 0.13 -29.47 -4.96
CA ASP A 403 1.52 -29.09 -4.71
C ASP A 403 1.66 -27.56 -4.51
N ASP A 404 2.84 -27.10 -4.07
CA ASP A 404 3.20 -25.67 -4.01
C ASP A 404 3.01 -25.02 -5.39
N ILE A 405 2.04 -24.11 -5.48
CA ILE A 405 1.63 -23.48 -6.74
C ILE A 405 2.38 -22.17 -7.01
N PHE A 406 3.37 -21.81 -6.20
CA PHE A 406 4.12 -20.56 -6.33
C PHE A 406 4.63 -20.33 -7.76
N TRP A 407 5.31 -21.32 -8.33
CA TRP A 407 5.87 -21.21 -9.69
C TRP A 407 4.80 -21.20 -10.77
N ASP A 408 3.69 -21.91 -10.55
CA ASP A 408 2.56 -21.89 -11.46
C ASP A 408 1.92 -20.50 -11.50
N ILE A 409 1.74 -19.85 -10.33
CA ILE A 409 1.16 -18.49 -10.24
C ILE A 409 2.07 -17.53 -11.02
N LEU A 410 3.38 -17.60 -10.80
CA LEU A 410 4.33 -16.74 -11.51
C LEU A 410 4.32 -17.00 -13.03
N ALA A 411 4.21 -18.26 -13.47
CA ALA A 411 4.13 -18.59 -14.89
C ALA A 411 2.88 -18.01 -15.58
N THR A 412 1.77 -17.86 -14.84
CA THR A 412 0.55 -17.23 -15.39
C THR A 412 0.67 -15.72 -15.58
N ARG A 413 1.68 -15.04 -15.02
CA ARG A 413 1.81 -13.59 -15.09
C ARG A 413 2.13 -13.01 -16.48
N LYS A 414 2.09 -13.81 -17.57
CA LYS A 414 2.19 -13.43 -19.00
C LYS A 414 3.29 -12.43 -19.42
N SER A 415 4.21 -12.05 -18.52
CA SER A 415 5.24 -11.04 -18.75
C SER A 415 6.52 -11.23 -17.91
N ASP A 416 6.58 -12.23 -17.02
CA ASP A 416 7.65 -12.39 -16.02
C ASP A 416 8.51 -13.67 -16.21
N ASN A 417 8.50 -14.31 -17.40
CA ASN A 417 9.26 -15.56 -17.63
C ASN A 417 10.75 -15.40 -17.31
N SER A 418 11.35 -14.26 -17.68
CA SER A 418 12.74 -13.95 -17.37
C SER A 418 12.97 -13.84 -15.85
N ILE A 419 12.05 -13.24 -15.09
CA ILE A 419 12.12 -13.20 -13.62
C ILE A 419 12.07 -14.61 -13.04
N VAL A 420 11.18 -15.48 -13.53
CA VAL A 420 11.05 -16.87 -13.07
C VAL A 420 12.33 -17.66 -13.31
N GLU A 421 12.92 -17.58 -14.50
CA GLU A 421 14.16 -18.27 -14.82
C GLU A 421 15.33 -17.78 -13.95
N ASN A 422 15.43 -16.46 -13.76
CA ASN A 422 16.42 -15.86 -12.88
C ASN A 422 16.28 -16.37 -11.44
N MET A 423 15.07 -16.37 -10.91
CA MET A 423 14.76 -16.84 -9.56
C MET A 423 15.09 -18.33 -9.39
N LYS A 424 14.75 -19.19 -10.36
CA LYS A 424 15.08 -20.62 -10.33
C LYS A 424 16.58 -20.90 -10.34
N SER A 425 17.37 -20.01 -10.94
CA SER A 425 18.84 -20.14 -11.00
C SER A 425 19.57 -19.56 -9.79
N PHE A 426 18.87 -18.84 -8.92
CA PHE A 426 19.48 -18.14 -7.80
C PHE A 426 19.71 -19.07 -6.62
N VAL A 427 20.93 -19.08 -6.11
CA VAL A 427 21.31 -19.73 -4.86
C VAL A 427 21.74 -18.64 -3.88
N PRO A 428 20.96 -18.39 -2.79
CA PRO A 428 21.27 -17.34 -1.83
C PRO A 428 22.58 -17.58 -1.06
N SER A 429 23.39 -16.54 -0.88
CA SER A 429 24.55 -16.54 0.03
C SER A 429 24.13 -16.74 1.48
N GLU A 430 25.07 -17.16 2.34
CA GLU A 430 24.83 -17.30 3.78
C GLU A 430 24.49 -15.95 4.41
N THR A 431 25.30 -14.93 4.10
CA THR A 431 25.09 -13.54 4.52
C THR A 431 24.33 -12.74 3.46
N ILE A 432 23.41 -11.89 3.90
CA ILE A 432 22.63 -11.00 3.03
C ILE A 432 22.95 -9.55 3.38
N ASP A 433 23.24 -8.73 2.37
CA ASP A 433 23.21 -7.29 2.52
C ASP A 433 21.80 -6.78 2.21
N TRP A 434 21.03 -6.50 3.27
CA TRP A 434 19.64 -6.06 3.13
C TRP A 434 19.48 -4.67 2.53
N ASN A 435 20.52 -3.83 2.53
CA ASN A 435 20.48 -2.52 1.90
C ASN A 435 20.73 -2.59 0.38
N ALA A 436 21.20 -3.74 -0.11
CA ALA A 436 21.46 -4.02 -1.52
C ALA A 436 20.95 -5.40 -1.94
N ALA A 437 19.79 -5.83 -1.40
CA ALA A 437 19.28 -7.19 -1.59
C ALA A 437 18.81 -7.50 -3.03
N THR A 438 18.51 -6.47 -3.83
CA THR A 438 18.11 -6.62 -5.23
C THR A 438 18.80 -5.61 -6.14
N SER A 439 18.89 -5.97 -7.42
CA SER A 439 19.30 -5.07 -8.50
C SER A 439 18.39 -5.26 -9.71
N LYS A 440 18.45 -4.32 -10.65
CA LYS A 440 17.62 -4.28 -11.85
C LYS A 440 18.48 -4.11 -13.10
N VAL A 441 18.04 -4.72 -14.20
CA VAL A 441 18.44 -4.29 -15.54
C VAL A 441 17.22 -3.86 -16.34
N VAL A 442 17.43 -2.86 -17.20
CA VAL A 442 16.50 -2.53 -18.28
C VAL A 442 17.18 -2.87 -19.59
N LEU A 443 16.61 -3.85 -20.30
CA LEU A 443 17.03 -4.27 -21.61
C LEU A 443 16.34 -3.39 -22.66
N LYS A 444 17.12 -2.57 -23.36
CA LYS A 444 16.63 -1.72 -24.45
C LYS A 444 16.71 -2.50 -25.75
N TYR A 445 15.57 -2.86 -26.31
CA TYR A 445 15.51 -3.55 -27.59
C TYR A 445 15.37 -2.57 -28.75
N ILE A 446 15.78 -2.99 -29.96
CA ILE A 446 15.56 -2.21 -31.18
C ILE A 446 14.11 -2.37 -31.65
N ASP A 447 13.59 -3.59 -31.63
CA ASP A 447 12.37 -3.97 -32.35
C ASP A 447 11.17 -4.32 -31.44
N LYS A 448 11.31 -4.16 -30.11
CA LYS A 448 10.22 -4.42 -29.16
C LYS A 448 10.30 -3.49 -27.93
N PRO A 449 9.25 -3.42 -27.10
CA PRO A 449 9.28 -2.66 -25.85
C PRO A 449 10.40 -3.12 -24.92
N ASP A 450 10.90 -2.18 -24.10
CA ASP A 450 11.91 -2.45 -23.09
C ASP A 450 11.45 -3.52 -22.11
N GLU A 451 12.38 -4.34 -21.65
CA GLU A 451 12.13 -5.35 -20.63
C GLU A 451 12.89 -4.97 -19.36
N THR A 452 12.23 -5.15 -18.22
CA THR A 452 12.82 -4.92 -16.90
C THR A 452 12.96 -6.23 -16.16
N ILE A 453 14.17 -6.58 -15.74
CA ILE A 453 14.45 -7.80 -14.97
C ILE A 453 14.98 -7.40 -13.60
N TRP A 454 14.35 -7.93 -12.56
CA TRP A 454 14.79 -7.79 -11.17
C TRP A 454 15.38 -9.10 -10.68
N VAL A 455 16.49 -9.02 -9.94
CA VAL A 455 17.16 -10.20 -9.37
C VAL A 455 17.53 -9.97 -7.91
N ALA A 456 17.64 -11.06 -7.15
CA ALA A 456 18.23 -11.04 -5.83
C ALA A 456 19.76 -11.06 -5.95
N ASN A 457 20.43 -10.37 -5.04
CA ASN A 457 21.88 -10.27 -5.04
C ASN A 457 22.52 -11.26 -4.07
N ASN A 458 23.73 -11.70 -4.42
CA ASN A 458 24.59 -12.43 -3.50
C ASN A 458 25.66 -11.52 -2.93
N PHE A 459 25.98 -11.70 -1.64
CA PHE A 459 26.99 -10.94 -0.95
C PHE A 459 28.10 -11.85 -0.44
N LYS A 460 29.36 -11.46 -0.68
CA LYS A 460 30.53 -12.16 -0.15
C LYS A 460 31.69 -11.18 0.04
N ASN A 461 32.22 -11.10 1.26
CA ASN A 461 33.43 -10.32 1.59
C ASN A 461 33.40 -8.85 1.12
N GLY A 462 32.26 -8.16 1.27
CA GLY A 462 32.12 -6.76 0.84
C GLY A 462 31.84 -6.55 -0.65
N GLU A 463 31.80 -7.62 -1.45
CA GLU A 463 31.44 -7.60 -2.86
C GLU A 463 30.01 -8.13 -3.06
N ILE A 464 29.23 -7.41 -3.87
CA ILE A 464 27.87 -7.77 -4.27
C ILE A 464 27.91 -8.29 -5.70
N LYS A 465 27.22 -9.41 -5.94
CA LYS A 465 27.07 -10.04 -7.24
C LYS A 465 25.61 -10.04 -7.66
N SER A 466 25.32 -9.36 -8.76
CA SER A 466 24.03 -9.39 -9.46
C SER A 466 24.17 -10.22 -10.73
N ARG A 467 23.36 -11.29 -10.89
CA ARG A 467 23.40 -12.15 -12.07
C ARG A 467 22.03 -12.18 -12.74
N PHE A 468 22.03 -11.92 -14.04
CA PHE A 468 20.85 -11.88 -14.90
C PHE A 468 20.98 -12.96 -15.98
N ILE A 469 19.98 -13.82 -16.10
CA ILE A 469 19.72 -14.67 -17.27
C ILE A 469 18.86 -13.85 -18.23
N ILE A 470 19.30 -13.79 -19.48
CA ILE A 470 18.65 -13.04 -20.56
C ILE A 470 18.26 -14.09 -21.61
N SER A 471 16.97 -14.37 -21.70
CA SER A 471 16.42 -15.53 -22.41
C SER A 471 16.06 -15.23 -23.87
N ASP A 472 16.52 -14.10 -24.42
CA ASP A 472 16.11 -13.62 -25.73
C ASP A 472 17.27 -13.60 -26.74
N ASN A 473 16.97 -14.04 -27.96
CA ASN A 473 17.89 -14.06 -29.10
C ASN A 473 17.80 -12.79 -29.96
N LEU A 474 17.02 -11.79 -29.55
CA LEU A 474 16.79 -10.54 -30.28
C LEU A 474 17.92 -9.51 -30.12
N THR A 475 17.99 -8.56 -31.07
CA THR A 475 19.00 -7.51 -31.14
C THR A 475 18.74 -6.44 -30.06
N LEU A 476 19.55 -6.48 -29.00
CA LEU A 476 19.60 -5.46 -27.97
C LEU A 476 20.34 -4.22 -28.48
N LYS A 477 19.82 -3.04 -28.14
CA LYS A 477 20.50 -1.75 -28.36
C LYS A 477 21.47 -1.47 -27.21
N SER A 478 20.98 -1.56 -25.99
CA SER A 478 21.78 -1.30 -24.79
C SER A 478 21.21 -2.01 -23.57
N ILE A 479 22.05 -2.18 -22.56
CA ILE A 479 21.65 -2.70 -21.25
C ILE A 479 21.93 -1.62 -20.21
N LEU A 480 20.91 -1.27 -19.44
CA LEU A 480 21.02 -0.32 -18.34
C LEU A 480 21.01 -1.09 -17.02
N PHE A 481 22.12 -1.08 -16.28
CA PHE A 481 22.22 -1.74 -14.98
C PHE A 481 22.01 -0.73 -13.85
N PHE A 482 21.16 -1.10 -12.89
CA PHE A 482 20.85 -0.33 -11.70
C PHE A 482 21.26 -1.17 -10.49
N ALA A 483 22.38 -0.80 -9.85
CA ALA A 483 22.88 -1.48 -8.67
C ALA A 483 21.86 -1.38 -7.52
N ILE A 484 21.41 -0.15 -7.25
CA ILE A 484 20.32 0.17 -6.33
C ILE A 484 19.41 1.18 -7.03
N ASP A 485 18.15 0.81 -7.26
CA ASP A 485 17.23 1.63 -8.07
C ASP A 485 16.45 2.66 -7.24
N ASP A 486 16.30 2.43 -5.94
CA ASP A 486 15.28 3.08 -5.11
C ASP A 486 15.82 3.99 -4.00
N ARG A 487 17.13 4.23 -3.99
CA ARG A 487 17.81 5.27 -3.21
C ARG A 487 19.06 5.75 -3.93
N ALA A 488 19.43 7.00 -3.71
CA ALA A 488 20.71 7.54 -4.18
C ALA A 488 21.84 7.10 -3.25
N THR A 489 23.00 6.72 -3.82
CA THR A 489 24.20 6.37 -3.06
C THR A 489 25.44 6.37 -3.97
N TYR A 490 26.63 6.17 -3.40
CA TYR A 490 27.86 5.99 -4.16
C TYR A 490 28.03 4.52 -4.55
N ILE A 491 28.14 4.25 -5.84
CA ILE A 491 28.28 2.90 -6.41
C ILE A 491 29.65 2.79 -7.08
N LYS A 492 30.31 1.65 -6.87
CA LYS A 492 31.48 1.24 -7.65
C LYS A 492 31.22 -0.12 -8.28
N VAL A 493 31.24 -0.18 -9.60
CA VAL A 493 31.17 -1.43 -10.34
C VAL A 493 32.59 -1.94 -10.60
N GLU A 494 32.96 -3.05 -9.97
CA GLU A 494 34.30 -3.63 -10.07
C GLU A 494 34.52 -4.31 -11.42
N ARG A 495 33.52 -5.04 -11.91
CA ARG A 495 33.57 -5.71 -13.21
C ARG A 495 32.19 -6.13 -13.70
N THR A 496 32.03 -6.15 -15.01
CA THR A 496 30.84 -6.69 -15.68
C THR A 496 31.24 -7.77 -16.66
N LEU A 497 30.55 -8.91 -16.59
CA LEU A 497 30.73 -10.06 -17.47
C LEU A 497 29.48 -10.28 -18.31
N VAL A 498 29.65 -10.45 -19.62
CA VAL A 498 28.61 -10.90 -20.55
C VAL A 498 29.01 -12.28 -21.06
N ASN A 499 28.16 -13.29 -20.87
CA ASN A 499 28.50 -14.69 -21.16
C ASN A 499 29.86 -15.10 -20.56
N ASP A 500 30.06 -14.76 -19.29
CA ASP A 500 31.30 -14.96 -18.53
C ASP A 500 32.56 -14.26 -19.11
N THR A 501 32.40 -13.43 -20.15
CA THR A 501 33.47 -12.64 -20.76
C THR A 501 33.44 -11.20 -20.24
N PRO A 502 34.55 -10.65 -19.71
CA PRO A 502 34.59 -9.27 -19.22
C PRO A 502 34.32 -8.24 -20.33
N VAL A 503 33.39 -7.31 -20.09
CA VAL A 503 33.05 -6.21 -21.02
C VAL A 503 33.21 -4.82 -20.38
N VAL A 504 33.15 -4.71 -19.05
CA VAL A 504 33.49 -3.48 -18.31
C VAL A 504 34.49 -3.84 -17.22
N VAL A 505 35.59 -3.09 -17.16
CA VAL A 505 36.64 -3.24 -16.14
C VAL A 505 36.64 -1.99 -15.27
N SER A 506 36.24 -2.14 -14.00
CA SER A 506 36.28 -1.17 -12.90
C SER A 506 35.87 0.27 -13.24
N THR A 507 34.70 0.70 -12.75
CA THR A 507 34.35 2.12 -12.70
C THR A 507 35.04 2.82 -11.52
N LYS A 508 35.08 4.15 -11.54
CA LYS A 508 35.29 4.92 -10.31
C LYS A 508 34.06 4.76 -9.41
N CYS A 509 34.24 5.01 -8.12
CA CYS A 509 33.11 5.14 -7.21
C CYS A 509 32.39 6.44 -7.55
N GLU A 510 31.14 6.34 -8.01
CA GLU A 510 30.37 7.47 -8.52
C GLU A 510 29.04 7.57 -7.81
N TYR A 511 28.62 8.81 -7.54
CA TYR A 511 27.32 9.09 -6.99
C TYR A 511 26.25 8.77 -8.04
N THR A 512 25.35 7.84 -7.71
CA THR A 512 24.24 7.44 -8.56
C THR A 512 22.95 7.97 -7.97
N ASP A 513 22.25 8.81 -8.72
CA ASP A 513 20.91 9.27 -8.35
C ASP A 513 19.90 8.11 -8.36
N LYS A 514 18.85 8.26 -7.56
CA LYS A 514 17.72 7.35 -7.55
C LYS A 514 17.11 7.23 -8.96
N HIS A 515 16.76 6.01 -9.37
CA HIS A 515 16.25 5.68 -10.70
C HIS A 515 17.20 5.99 -11.88
N CYS A 516 18.48 6.26 -11.61
CA CYS A 516 19.52 6.39 -12.65
C CYS A 516 20.35 5.10 -12.76
N PRO A 517 20.75 4.69 -13.98
CA PRO A 517 21.58 3.52 -14.16
C PRO A 517 22.99 3.78 -13.62
N SER A 518 23.55 2.80 -12.93
CA SER A 518 24.94 2.81 -12.46
C SER A 518 25.92 2.49 -13.60
N VAL A 519 25.49 1.68 -14.57
CA VAL A 519 26.28 1.35 -15.77
C VAL A 519 25.37 1.27 -16.98
N VAL A 520 25.85 1.82 -18.09
CA VAL A 520 25.24 1.68 -19.42
C VAL A 520 26.18 0.85 -20.28
N ILE A 521 25.69 -0.26 -20.81
CA ILE A 521 26.45 -1.16 -21.69
C ILE A 521 25.88 -0.99 -23.10
N ASP A 522 26.70 -0.47 -24.00
CA ASP A 522 26.38 -0.47 -25.43
C ASP A 522 26.62 -1.87 -25.99
N VAL A 523 25.60 -2.46 -26.59
CA VAL A 523 25.65 -3.84 -27.08
C VAL A 523 26.25 -3.91 -28.49
N SER A 524 26.42 -2.77 -29.18
CA SER A 524 27.02 -2.73 -30.53
C SER A 524 28.45 -3.28 -30.58
N GLU A 525 29.15 -3.33 -29.44
CA GLU A 525 30.50 -3.86 -29.31
C GLU A 525 30.55 -5.34 -28.89
N ILE A 526 29.40 -5.97 -28.60
CA ILE A 526 29.30 -7.36 -28.13
C ILE A 526 28.95 -8.27 -29.31
N THR A 527 29.79 -9.27 -29.56
CA THR A 527 29.54 -10.27 -30.62
C THR A 527 28.81 -11.49 -30.07
N GLY A 528 27.71 -11.89 -30.73
CA GLY A 528 26.91 -13.07 -30.38
C GLY A 528 25.71 -12.81 -29.45
N THR A 529 24.95 -13.85 -29.14
CA THR A 529 23.75 -13.77 -28.27
C THR A 529 24.14 -13.51 -26.82
N ILE A 530 23.53 -12.50 -26.19
CA ILE A 530 23.70 -12.25 -24.75
C ILE A 530 22.74 -13.16 -23.97
N SER A 531 23.29 -14.21 -23.36
CA SER A 531 22.52 -15.15 -22.54
C SER A 531 22.60 -14.85 -21.04
N THR A 532 23.70 -14.22 -20.60
CA THR A 532 23.91 -13.87 -19.20
C THR A 532 24.65 -12.55 -19.05
N LEU A 533 24.28 -11.81 -18.01
CA LEU A 533 24.99 -10.63 -17.52
C LEU A 533 25.28 -10.84 -16.04
N THR A 534 26.55 -10.68 -15.63
CA THR A 534 26.95 -10.69 -14.22
C THR A 534 27.68 -9.41 -13.89
N VAL A 535 27.23 -8.70 -12.86
CA VAL A 535 27.85 -7.46 -12.38
C VAL A 535 28.33 -7.67 -10.96
N PHE A 536 29.58 -7.31 -10.71
CA PHE A 536 30.18 -7.28 -9.39
C PHE A 536 30.41 -5.84 -8.97
N TRP A 537 29.94 -5.47 -7.79
CA TRP A 537 29.90 -4.08 -7.35
C TRP A 537 29.91 -3.96 -5.83
N ASN A 538 30.17 -2.76 -5.33
CA ASN A 538 29.96 -2.38 -3.94
C ASN A 538 29.42 -0.94 -3.88
N TYR A 539 29.06 -0.51 -2.68
CA TYR A 539 28.53 0.83 -2.43
C TYR A 539 29.09 1.40 -1.13
N ASP A 540 29.03 2.72 -1.01
CA ASP A 540 29.39 3.43 0.21
C ASP A 540 28.20 4.27 0.72
N ASP A 541 27.67 3.86 1.88
CA ASP A 541 26.59 4.56 2.59
C ASP A 541 27.13 5.67 3.53
N SER A 542 28.42 6.01 3.48
CA SER A 542 29.05 7.04 4.34
C SER A 542 28.56 8.48 4.12
N TYR A 543 27.54 8.70 3.30
CA TYR A 543 26.85 9.98 3.17
C TYR A 543 25.97 10.29 4.40
N SER A 544 26.59 10.48 5.57
CA SER A 544 26.05 11.32 6.64
C SER A 544 26.32 12.78 6.26
N GLY A 545 25.61 13.28 5.25
CA GLY A 545 25.72 14.67 4.82
C GLY A 545 25.33 15.60 5.95
N SER A 546 26.32 16.27 6.55
CA SER A 546 26.12 17.55 7.22
C SER A 546 25.43 18.50 6.24
N TYR A 547 24.16 18.81 6.49
CA TYR A 547 23.44 19.83 5.74
C TYR A 547 24.17 21.18 5.89
N LYS A 548 24.54 21.79 4.76
CA LYS A 548 24.86 23.21 4.66
C LYS A 548 23.59 24.00 4.35
#